data_AF-A0A813IB28-F1
#
_entry.id   AF-A0A813IB28-F1
#
_cell.length_a   1.000
_cell.length_b   1.000
_cell.length_c   1.000
_cell.angle_alpha   90.00
_cell.angle_beta   90.00
_cell.angle_gamma   90.00
#
_symmetry.space_group_name_H-M   'P 1'
#
loop_
_entity.id
_entity.type
_entity.pdbx_description
1 polymer ?
#
loop_
_entity_poly.entity_id
_entity_poly.type
_entity_poly.pdbx_seq_one_letter_code
_entity_poly.pdbx_strand_id
1 'polypeptide(L)'
;VHQMELHPLWHDDELLAFSAESGTHVQAYGCLGGAHTGAMLLRVPVMRKVAEREHMTVGQVLLRWVMQHSYSLISGGSSDAHLKENMNSLNLQVPQKDITWFDQWIPKENMQKSYGPHPEEII
;
A
#
# COMPACT_ATOMS: atom_id res chain seq x y z
N VAL A 1 -7.05 0.32 -17.20
CA VAL A 1 -6.32 0.24 -15.92
C VAL A 1 -6.25 1.64 -15.35
N HIS A 2 -6.57 1.84 -14.07
CA HIS A 2 -6.36 3.09 -13.34
C HIS A 2 -5.17 2.91 -12.40
N GLN A 3 -4.09 3.63 -12.66
CA GLN A 3 -2.91 3.63 -11.80
C GLN A 3 -3.00 4.81 -10.83
N MET A 4 -2.95 4.55 -9.52
CA MET A 4 -3.15 5.58 -8.48
C MET A 4 -2.30 5.31 -7.24
N GLU A 5 -2.08 6.34 -6.43
CA GLU A 5 -1.44 6.19 -5.13
C GLU A 5 -2.38 5.39 -4.23
N LEU A 6 -1.90 4.27 -3.69
CA LEU A 6 -2.76 3.39 -2.90
C LEU A 6 -1.96 2.64 -1.84
N HIS A 7 -2.33 2.85 -0.58
CA HIS A 7 -1.79 2.17 0.60
C HIS A 7 -2.71 2.34 1.81
N PRO A 8 -2.54 1.61 2.92
CA PRO A 8 -3.45 1.70 4.08
C PRO A 8 -3.64 3.09 4.70
N LEU A 9 -2.72 4.01 4.42
CA LEU A 9 -2.74 5.39 4.91
C LEU A 9 -3.32 6.41 3.92
N TRP A 10 -3.61 5.98 2.69
CA TRP A 10 -4.20 6.80 1.64
C TRP A 10 -4.82 5.90 0.58
N HIS A 11 -6.11 6.08 0.39
CA HIS A 11 -6.86 5.50 -0.70
C HIS A 11 -7.97 6.48 -1.08
N ASP A 12 -8.20 6.63 -2.38
CA ASP A 12 -9.27 7.46 -2.91
C ASP A 12 -10.50 6.57 -3.11
N ASP A 13 -11.39 6.55 -2.11
CA ASP A 13 -12.58 5.69 -2.12
C ASP A 13 -13.52 5.99 -3.28
N GLU A 14 -13.61 7.24 -3.72
CA GLU A 14 -14.42 7.64 -4.86
C GLU A 14 -13.83 7.08 -6.16
N LEU A 15 -12.52 7.21 -6.35
CA LEU A 15 -11.83 6.67 -7.52
C LEU A 15 -11.80 5.13 -7.53
N LEU A 16 -11.69 4.49 -6.36
CA LEU A 16 -11.81 3.03 -6.24
C LEU A 16 -13.22 2.56 -6.61
N ALA A 17 -14.26 3.24 -6.12
CA ALA A 17 -15.65 2.94 -6.47
C ALA A 17 -15.89 3.12 -7.97
N PHE A 18 -15.47 4.24 -8.55
CA PHE A 18 -15.56 4.48 -9.99
C PHE A 18 -14.81 3.43 -10.82
N SER A 19 -13.63 3.02 -10.37
CA SER A 19 -12.85 1.96 -11.03
C SER A 19 -13.60 0.64 -11.03
N ALA A 20 -14.22 0.27 -9.89
CA ALA A 20 -15.03 -0.93 -9.77
C ALA A 20 -16.28 -0.88 -10.66
N GLU A 21 -17.01 0.25 -10.65
CA GLU A 21 -18.22 0.45 -11.45
C GLU A 21 -17.95 0.41 -12.96
N SER A 22 -16.80 0.95 -13.39
CA SER A 22 -16.38 0.97 -14.79
C SER A 22 -15.75 -0.35 -15.26
N GLY A 23 -15.58 -1.34 -14.38
CA GLY A 23 -14.84 -2.57 -14.69
C GLY A 23 -13.35 -2.36 -14.95
N THR A 24 -12.79 -1.25 -14.45
CA THR A 24 -11.40 -0.88 -14.67
C THR A 24 -10.50 -1.41 -13.56
N HIS A 25 -9.51 -2.23 -13.93
CA HIS A 25 -8.51 -2.75 -13.00
C HIS A 25 -7.66 -1.64 -12.35
N VAL A 26 -7.47 -1.72 -11.03
CA VAL A 26 -6.66 -0.77 -10.24
C VAL A 26 -5.22 -1.28 -10.10
N GLN A 27 -4.26 -0.38 -10.35
CA GLN A 27 -2.84 -0.62 -10.12
C GLN A 27 -2.28 0.39 -9.12
N ALA A 28 -1.81 -0.08 -7.97
CA ALA A 28 -1.22 0.76 -6.93
C ALA A 28 0.21 1.18 -7.28
N TYR A 29 0.48 2.49 -7.24
CA TYR A 29 1.83 3.03 -7.06
C TYR A 29 2.01 3.53 -5.62
N GLY A 30 3.26 3.74 -5.20
CA GLY A 30 3.54 4.33 -3.88
C GLY A 30 3.18 3.43 -2.69
N CYS A 31 2.87 2.14 -2.91
CA CYS A 31 2.44 1.20 -1.87
C CYS A 31 3.42 1.02 -0.69
N LEU A 32 4.69 1.39 -0.84
CA LEU A 32 5.72 1.40 0.21
C LEU A 32 6.05 2.80 0.75
N GLY A 33 5.36 3.85 0.28
CA GLY A 33 5.48 5.23 0.75
C GLY A 33 6.56 6.03 0.06
N GLY A 34 7.36 5.43 -0.83
CA GLY A 34 8.45 6.11 -1.52
C GLY A 34 9.65 6.47 -0.62
N ALA A 35 10.85 6.50 -1.18
CA ALA A 35 12.05 6.84 -0.42
C ALA A 35 12.08 8.33 -0.01
N HIS A 36 11.47 9.20 -0.80
CA HIS A 36 11.42 10.65 -0.58
C HIS A 36 10.66 11.05 0.69
N THR A 37 9.82 10.15 1.23
CA THR A 37 9.06 10.37 2.48
C THR A 37 9.83 9.91 3.72
N GLY A 38 11.09 9.48 3.58
CA GLY A 38 11.84 8.87 4.67
C GLY A 38 11.34 7.48 5.08
N ALA A 39 10.63 6.80 4.17
CA ALA A 39 10.00 5.51 4.38
C ALA A 39 9.03 5.49 5.58
N MET A 40 8.22 6.55 5.71
CA MET A 40 7.26 6.69 6.82
C MET A 40 6.30 5.52 6.93
N LEU A 41 5.78 4.99 5.81
CA LEU A 41 4.88 3.83 5.81
C LEU A 41 5.51 2.58 6.47
N LEU A 42 6.83 2.39 6.31
CA LEU A 42 7.55 1.26 6.91
C LEU A 42 7.69 1.36 8.43
N ARG A 43 7.40 2.54 9.02
CA ARG A 43 7.57 2.81 10.46
C ARG A 43 6.25 2.78 11.23
N VAL A 44 5.14 2.51 10.54
CA VAL A 44 3.81 2.49 11.11
C VAL A 44 3.69 1.44 12.24
N PRO A 45 3.38 1.85 13.49
CA PRO A 45 3.35 0.93 14.62
C PRO A 45 2.36 -0.22 14.47
N VAL A 46 1.19 0.03 13.84
CA VAL A 46 0.18 -1.00 13.65
C VAL A 46 0.66 -2.11 12.70
N MET A 47 1.31 -1.71 11.60
CA MET A 47 1.84 -2.63 10.60
C MET A 47 2.99 -3.45 11.18
N ARG A 48 3.83 -2.82 12.02
CA ARG A 48 4.93 -3.50 12.71
C ARG A 48 4.42 -4.63 13.60
N LYS A 49 3.36 -4.41 14.37
CA LYS A 49 2.79 -5.45 15.25
C LYS A 49 2.34 -6.67 14.46
N VAL A 50 1.71 -6.46 13.31
CA VAL A 50 1.27 -7.56 12.43
C VAL A 50 2.47 -8.23 11.78
N ALA A 51 3.43 -7.45 11.28
CA ALA A 51 4.65 -7.96 10.68
C ALA A 51 5.42 -8.88 11.64
N GLU A 52 5.61 -8.46 12.90
CA GLU A 52 6.26 -9.26 13.94
C GLU A 52 5.50 -10.56 14.24
N ARG A 53 4.16 -10.47 14.35
CA ARG A 53 3.30 -11.62 14.66
C ARG A 53 3.25 -12.66 13.52
N GLU A 54 3.27 -12.20 12.27
CA GLU A 54 3.17 -13.04 11.07
C GLU A 54 4.55 -13.41 10.48
N HIS A 55 5.64 -13.04 11.15
CA HIS A 55 7.02 -13.26 10.67
C HIS A 55 7.28 -12.66 9.27
N MET A 56 6.75 -11.46 9.04
CA MET A 56 6.90 -10.70 7.80
C MET A 56 7.71 -9.43 8.05
N THR A 57 8.17 -8.79 6.98
CA THR A 57 8.57 -7.38 7.04
C THR A 57 7.35 -6.47 6.90
N VAL A 58 7.46 -5.22 7.36
CA VAL A 58 6.39 -4.22 7.15
C VAL A 58 6.14 -3.99 5.66
N GLY A 59 7.19 -4.03 4.83
CA GLY A 59 7.05 -3.93 3.37
C GLY A 59 6.19 -5.05 2.80
N GLN A 60 6.43 -6.30 3.21
CA GLN A 60 5.63 -7.45 2.80
C GLN A 60 4.17 -7.33 3.24
N VAL A 61 3.91 -6.83 4.46
CA VAL A 61 2.53 -6.57 4.94
C VAL A 61 1.83 -5.55 4.04
N LEU A 62 2.49 -4.44 3.71
CA LEU A 62 1.93 -3.40 2.83
C LEU A 62 1.63 -3.92 1.42
N LEU A 63 2.56 -4.68 0.83
CA LEU A 63 2.37 -5.30 -0.48
C LEU A 63 1.22 -6.31 -0.47
N ARG A 64 1.13 -7.14 0.58
CA ARG A 64 0.02 -8.08 0.77
C ARG A 64 -1.32 -7.38 0.94
N TRP A 65 -1.36 -6.25 1.61
CA TRP A 65 -2.60 -5.48 1.75
C TRP A 65 -3.17 -5.08 0.39
N VAL A 66 -2.33 -4.58 -0.53
CA VAL A 66 -2.75 -4.26 -1.90
C VAL A 66 -3.22 -5.51 -2.66
N MET A 67 -2.43 -6.58 -2.62
CA MET A 67 -2.77 -7.83 -3.34
C MET A 67 -4.04 -8.48 -2.82
N GLN A 68 -4.31 -8.43 -1.51
CA GLN A 68 -5.51 -9.03 -0.91
C GLN A 68 -6.78 -8.25 -1.20
N HIS A 69 -6.66 -6.97 -1.58
CA HIS A 69 -7.74 -6.20 -2.19
C HIS A 69 -7.91 -6.45 -3.69
N SER A 70 -7.20 -7.43 -4.25
CA SER A 70 -7.23 -7.77 -5.68
C SER A 70 -6.76 -6.66 -6.61
N TYR A 71 -5.93 -5.74 -6.10
CA TYR A 71 -5.25 -4.74 -6.90
C TYR A 71 -3.87 -5.23 -7.34
N SER A 72 -3.42 -4.82 -8.52
CA SER A 72 -2.02 -5.01 -8.89
C SER A 72 -1.17 -3.88 -8.28
N LEU A 73 0.14 -4.07 -8.22
CA LEU A 73 1.05 -3.07 -7.68
C LEU A 73 2.31 -2.95 -8.51
N ILE A 74 2.93 -1.78 -8.41
CA ILE A 74 4.31 -1.57 -8.82
C ILE A 74 5.13 -1.20 -7.59
N SER A 75 6.16 -1.99 -7.31
CA SER A 75 7.15 -1.67 -6.26
C SER A 75 8.54 -1.68 -6.88
N GLY A 76 9.29 -0.61 -6.66
CA GLY A 76 10.71 -0.54 -7.01
C GLY A 76 11.60 -0.98 -5.85
N GLY A 77 12.85 -1.31 -6.15
CA GLY A 77 13.88 -1.57 -5.16
C GLY A 77 15.25 -1.30 -5.77
N SER A 78 16.15 -0.68 -5.01
CA SER A 78 17.53 -0.39 -5.44
C SER A 78 18.53 -1.48 -5.03
N SER A 79 18.09 -2.51 -4.31
CA SER A 79 18.93 -3.62 -3.87
C SER A 79 18.27 -4.97 -4.16
N ASP A 80 19.10 -5.97 -4.48
CA ASP A 80 18.67 -7.36 -4.66
C ASP A 80 17.92 -7.90 -3.43
N ALA A 81 18.31 -7.48 -2.23
CA ALA A 81 17.65 -7.90 -1.00
C ALA A 81 16.20 -7.41 -0.96
N HIS A 82 15.95 -6.14 -1.28
CA HIS A 82 14.58 -5.59 -1.34
C HIS A 82 13.76 -6.21 -2.47
N LEU A 83 14.36 -6.42 -3.65
CA LEU A 83 13.66 -7.08 -4.75
C LEU A 83 13.23 -8.51 -4.37
N LYS A 84 14.12 -9.29 -3.75
CA LYS A 84 13.80 -10.64 -3.26
C LYS A 84 12.73 -10.61 -2.17
N GLU A 85 12.83 -9.68 -1.21
CA GLU A 85 11.83 -9.50 -0.15
C GLU A 85 10.44 -9.18 -0.73
N ASN A 86 10.37 -8.23 -1.65
CA ASN A 86 9.14 -7.82 -2.32
C ASN A 86 8.52 -8.99 -3.09
N MET A 87 9.32 -9.73 -3.85
CA MET A 87 8.87 -10.93 -4.58
C MET A 87 8.37 -12.03 -3.65
N ASN A 88 9.03 -12.24 -2.51
CA ASN A 88 8.60 -13.23 -1.52
C ASN A 88 7.20 -12.93 -0.94
N SER A 89 6.75 -11.68 -0.99
CA SER A 89 5.39 -11.29 -0.58
C SER A 89 4.30 -12.05 -1.34
N LEU A 90 4.56 -12.51 -2.57
CA LEU A 90 3.58 -13.28 -3.34
C LEU A 90 3.15 -14.57 -2.64
N ASN A 91 4.05 -15.15 -1.82
CA ASN A 91 3.85 -16.43 -1.16
C ASN A 91 3.33 -16.31 0.28
N LEU A 92 3.02 -15.09 0.73
CA LEU A 92 2.61 -14.83 2.10
C LEU A 92 1.12 -14.45 2.16
N GLN A 93 0.55 -14.43 3.35
CA GLN A 93 -0.83 -14.01 3.57
C GLN A 93 -0.97 -13.30 4.90
N VAL A 94 -1.53 -12.10 4.88
CA VAL A 94 -1.91 -11.37 6.11
C VAL A 94 -3.30 -11.86 6.52
N PRO A 95 -3.55 -12.19 7.80
CA PRO A 95 -4.87 -12.64 8.23
C PRO A 95 -5.93 -11.58 7.92
N GLN A 96 -7.12 -12.04 7.49
CA GLN A 96 -8.18 -11.14 7.01
C GLN A 96 -8.60 -10.11 8.06
N LYS A 97 -8.58 -10.48 9.35
CA LYS A 97 -8.88 -9.56 10.46
C LYS A 97 -7.95 -8.34 10.49
N ASP A 98 -6.69 -8.51 10.09
CA ASP A 98 -5.70 -7.43 10.09
C ASP A 98 -5.81 -6.59 8.82
N ILE A 99 -6.15 -7.20 7.67
CA ILE A 99 -6.52 -6.46 6.46
C ILE A 99 -7.68 -5.51 6.77
N THR A 100 -8.79 -6.04 7.29
CA THR A 100 -9.97 -5.25 7.65
C THR A 100 -9.66 -4.21 8.74
N TRP A 101 -8.73 -4.51 9.63
CA TRP A 101 -8.28 -3.51 10.61
C TRP A 101 -7.54 -2.36 9.94
N PHE A 102 -6.65 -2.64 8.98
CA PHE A 102 -5.92 -1.62 8.24
C PHE A 102 -6.83 -0.69 7.44
N ASP A 103 -7.90 -1.24 6.85
CA ASP A 103 -8.90 -0.46 6.09
C ASP A 103 -9.60 0.59 6.97
N GLN A 104 -9.67 0.34 8.28
CA GLN A 104 -10.32 1.24 9.25
C GLN A 104 -9.34 2.15 9.98
N TRP A 105 -8.03 1.90 9.85
CA TRP A 105 -7.00 2.47 10.73
C TRP A 105 -6.47 3.85 10.27
N ILE A 106 -7.20 4.59 9.43
CA ILE A 106 -6.75 5.91 8.94
C ILE A 106 -6.50 6.86 10.14
N PRO A 107 -5.25 7.26 10.45
CA PRO A 107 -4.97 8.20 11.53
C PRO A 107 -5.52 9.57 11.14
N LYS A 108 -6.50 10.07 11.91
CA LYS A 108 -7.27 11.29 11.59
C LYS A 108 -6.46 12.59 11.57
N GLU A 109 -5.20 12.57 12.00
CA GLU A 109 -4.57 13.81 12.45
C GLU A 109 -3.36 14.28 11.65
N ASN A 110 -2.59 13.44 10.93
CA ASN A 110 -1.37 13.93 10.27
C ASN A 110 -0.82 12.97 9.23
N MET A 111 -1.47 12.84 8.08
CA MET A 111 -0.77 12.30 6.92
C MET A 111 -1.03 13.12 5.68
N GLN A 112 0.06 13.46 5.01
CA GLN A 112 0.08 14.11 3.71
C GLN A 112 -0.90 13.33 2.82
N LYS A 113 -1.93 14.02 2.31
CA LYS A 113 -3.06 13.44 1.56
C LYS A 113 -2.63 12.75 0.24
N SER A 114 -1.35 12.80 -0.08
CA SER A 114 -0.75 12.22 -1.26
C SER A 114 0.76 12.42 -1.09
N TYR A 115 1.56 11.39 -1.36
CA TYR A 115 3.01 11.51 -1.46
C TYR A 115 3.45 11.82 -2.90
N GLY A 116 2.55 11.70 -3.88
CA GLY A 116 2.69 12.22 -5.24
C GLY A 116 1.96 13.56 -5.44
N PRO A 117 2.25 14.29 -6.54
CA PRO A 117 1.45 15.45 -6.94
C PRO A 117 0.00 15.03 -7.22
N HIS A 118 -0.96 15.87 -6.82
CA HIS A 118 -2.36 15.63 -7.22
C HIS A 118 -2.49 15.74 -8.74
N PRO A 119 -3.39 14.96 -9.39
CA PRO A 119 -3.55 15.02 -10.85
C PRO A 119 -3.80 16.43 -11.38
N GLU A 120 -4.47 17.28 -10.60
CA GLU A 120 -4.76 18.68 -10.93
C GLU A 120 -3.51 19.59 -10.92
N GLU A 121 -2.43 19.16 -10.27
CA GLU A 121 -1.15 19.88 -10.17
C GLU A 121 -0.17 19.51 -11.30
N ILE A 122 -0.53 18.56 -12.15
CA ILE A 122 0.27 18.05 -13.28
C ILE A 122 -0.40 18.46 -14.60
N ILE A 123 -0.38 19.75 -14.93
CA ILE A 123 -0.82 20.28 -16.23
C ILE A 123 0.24 21.24 -16.79
#